data_AF-A0A2N5A3F5-F1
#
_entry.id   AF-A0A2N5A3F5-F1
#
_cell.length_a   1.000
_cell.length_b   1.000
_cell.length_c   1.000
_cell.angle_alpha   90.00
_cell.angle_beta   90.00
_cell.angle_gamma   90.00
#
_symmetry.space_group_name_H-M   'P 1'
#
loop_
_entity.id
_entity.type
_entity.pdbx_description
1 polymer ?
#
loop_
_entity_poly.entity_id
_entity_poly.type
_entity_poly.pdbx_seq_one_letter_code
_entity_poly.pdbx_strand_id
1 'polypeptide(L)'
;VLTNSPEETDFARALALEVFGREGVLESVSPMNASEDFAFMLRERPGSYFLLGNGEKGEKGGCMVHNPGYDFNDDIITTGATLFARLVEKHCR
;
A
#
# COMPACT_ATOMS: atom_id res chain seq x y z
N VAL A 1 -15.63 -6.90 5.84
CA VAL A 1 -15.11 -5.53 5.65
C VAL A 1 -13.65 -5.55 6.01
N LEU A 2 -12.80 -4.99 5.15
CA LEU A 2 -11.39 -4.86 5.46
C LEU A 2 -11.23 -3.72 6.46
N THR A 3 -10.64 -4.03 7.61
CA THR A 3 -10.35 -3.04 8.65
C THR A 3 -8.90 -3.23 9.06
N ASN A 4 -8.08 -2.22 8.82
CA ASN A 4 -6.71 -2.23 9.33
C ASN A 4 -6.69 -1.96 10.83
N SER A 5 -5.75 -2.60 11.51
CA SER A 5 -5.45 -2.28 12.90
C SER A 5 -4.67 -0.95 12.98
N PRO A 6 -4.97 -0.06 13.95
CA PRO A 6 -4.32 1.23 14.07
C PRO A 6 -2.80 1.13 14.27
N GLU A 7 -2.34 0.24 15.17
CA GLU A 7 -0.92 0.13 15.54
C GLU A 7 -0.04 -0.31 14.34
N GLU A 8 -0.47 -1.33 13.60
CA GLU A 8 0.25 -1.83 12.43
C GLU A 8 0.22 -0.83 11.28
N THR A 9 -0.86 -0.06 11.15
CA THR A 9 -0.96 1.02 10.15
C THR A 9 -0.04 2.19 10.49
N ASP A 10 0.01 2.58 11.76
CA ASP A 10 0.89 3.63 12.23
C ASP A 10 2.36 3.23 12.08
N PHE A 11 2.70 1.98 12.36
CA PHE A 11 4.02 1.41 12.11
C PHE A 11 4.40 1.45 10.63
N ALA A 12 3.53 0.95 9.74
CA ALA A 12 3.78 0.94 8.31
C ALA A 12 3.92 2.37 7.75
N ARG A 13 3.07 3.30 8.18
CA ARG A 13 3.14 4.71 7.80
C ARG A 13 4.43 5.38 8.28
N ALA A 14 4.83 5.15 9.53
CA ALA A 14 6.06 5.73 10.08
C ALA A 14 7.28 5.26 9.28
N LEU A 15 7.33 3.98 8.90
CA LEU A 15 8.42 3.45 8.10
C LEU A 15 8.38 3.97 6.66
N ALA A 16 7.20 4.07 6.05
CA ALA A 16 7.05 4.68 4.72
C ALA A 16 7.53 6.14 4.70
N LEU A 17 7.21 6.92 5.74
CA LEU A 17 7.69 8.30 5.91
C LEU A 17 9.21 8.36 6.10
N GLU A 18 9.81 7.41 6.83
CA GLU A 18 11.26 7.31 6.98
C GLU A 18 11.95 7.04 5.63
N VAL A 19 11.39 6.15 4.81
CA VAL A 19 12.00 5.70 3.55
C VAL A 19 11.78 6.69 2.41
N PHE A 20 10.58 7.24 2.27
CA PHE A 20 10.18 8.03 1.11
C PHE A 20 9.97 9.52 1.41
N GLY A 21 10.12 9.94 2.67
CA GLY A 21 9.81 11.30 3.10
C GLY A 21 8.31 11.60 3.06
N ARG A 22 7.96 12.84 3.42
CA ARG A 22 6.55 13.27 3.49
C ARG A 22 5.86 13.33 2.13
N GLU A 23 6.60 13.68 1.08
CA GLU A 23 6.04 13.78 -0.28
C GLU A 23 5.71 12.41 -0.90
N GLY A 24 6.38 11.34 -0.44
CA GLY A 24 6.13 9.98 -0.92
C GLY A 24 4.98 9.25 -0.22
N VAL A 25 4.27 9.89 0.72
CA VAL A 25 3.23 9.26 1.53
C VAL A 25 1.97 10.11 1.58
N LEU A 26 0.85 9.55 1.16
CA LEU A 26 -0.48 10.10 1.41
C LEU A 26 -0.92 9.73 2.83
N GLU A 27 -1.21 10.73 3.67
CA GLU A 27 -1.54 10.53 5.08
C GLU A 27 -2.84 9.75 5.30
N SER A 28 -3.80 9.89 4.37
CA SER A 28 -5.03 9.12 4.37
C SER A 28 -5.57 8.97 2.95
N VAL A 29 -6.29 7.86 2.74
CA VAL A 29 -7.09 7.64 1.54
C VAL A 29 -8.54 7.45 1.97
N SER A 30 -9.47 7.98 1.17
CA SER A 30 -10.89 7.74 1.39
C SER A 30 -11.17 6.24 1.32
N PRO A 31 -12.09 5.71 2.15
CA PRO A 31 -12.52 4.33 2.04
C PRO A 31 -12.96 3.99 0.61
N MET A 32 -12.51 2.84 0.11
CA MET A 32 -12.85 2.37 -1.23
C MET A 32 -13.98 1.33 -1.14
N ASN A 33 -14.91 1.40 -2.09
CA ASN A 33 -15.96 0.38 -2.25
C ASN A 33 -15.43 -0.87 -3.00
N ALA A 34 -14.22 -1.32 -2.66
CA ALA A 34 -13.62 -2.52 -3.21
C ALA A 34 -13.91 -3.73 -2.30
N SER A 35 -14.05 -4.90 -2.91
CA SER A 35 -14.11 -6.18 -2.18
C SER A 35 -12.70 -6.77 -2.14
N GLU A 36 -12.18 -7.02 -0.95
CA GLU A 36 -10.84 -7.56 -0.73
C GLU A 36 -10.90 -8.68 0.32
N ASP A 37 -10.39 -9.86 -0.03
CA ASP A 37 -10.45 -11.05 0.83
C ASP A 37 -9.35 -11.06 1.91
N PHE A 38 -8.35 -10.17 1.80
CA PHE A 38 -7.39 -9.88 2.87
C PHE A 38 -8.08 -9.49 4.19
N ALA A 39 -9.33 -9.04 4.13
CA ALA A 39 -10.20 -8.84 5.29
C ALA A 39 -10.31 -10.10 6.18
N PHE A 40 -10.27 -11.32 5.61
CA PHE A 40 -10.27 -12.55 6.40
C PHE A 40 -8.97 -12.74 7.18
N MET A 41 -7.82 -12.34 6.62
CA MET A 41 -6.54 -12.41 7.32
C MET A 41 -6.51 -11.41 8.49
N LEU A 42 -7.00 -10.19 8.26
CA LEU A 42 -7.05 -9.14 9.29
C LEU A 42 -8.04 -9.42 10.43
N ARG A 43 -9.00 -10.34 10.22
CA ARG A 43 -9.86 -10.83 11.30
C ARG A 43 -9.12 -11.73 12.29
N GLU A 44 -8.12 -12.46 11.82
CA GLU A 44 -7.38 -13.43 12.61
C GLU A 44 -6.13 -12.83 13.25
N ARG A 45 -5.52 -11.83 12.60
CA ARG A 45 -4.28 -11.20 13.07
C ARG A 45 -4.31 -9.68 12.84
N PRO A 46 -3.86 -8.89 13.82
CA PRO A 46 -3.58 -7.47 13.60
C PRO A 46 -2.66 -7.28 12.40
N GLY A 47 -2.97 -6.30 11.56
CA GLY A 47 -2.26 -6.09 10.32
C GLY A 47 -2.70 -4.81 9.60
N SER A 48 -1.99 -4.49 8.53
CA SER A 48 -2.27 -3.33 7.69
C SER A 48 -2.22 -3.72 6.22
N TYR A 49 -3.24 -3.34 5.49
CA TYR A 49 -3.34 -3.37 4.04
C TYR A 49 -3.29 -1.92 3.53
N PHE A 50 -2.34 -1.63 2.64
CA PHE A 50 -2.14 -0.29 2.11
C PHE A 50 -2.00 -0.32 0.60
N LEU A 51 -2.20 0.83 -0.02
CA LEU A 51 -2.08 1.02 -1.46
C LEU A 51 -0.70 1.58 -1.78
N LEU A 52 -0.13 1.13 -2.90
CA LEU A 52 1.06 1.71 -3.50
C LEU A 52 0.65 2.48 -4.76
N GLY A 53 1.05 3.74 -4.87
CA GLY A 53 0.77 4.56 -6.04
C GLY A 53 1.43 3.95 -7.28
N ASN A 54 0.63 3.70 -8.33
CA ASN A 54 1.09 3.08 -9.57
C ASN A 54 1.22 4.09 -10.72
N GLY A 55 0.53 5.22 -10.66
CA GLY A 55 0.58 6.29 -11.65
C GLY A 55 -0.67 7.17 -11.61
N GLU A 56 -0.57 8.36 -12.20
CA GLU A 56 -1.67 9.32 -12.28
C GLU A 56 -2.52 9.13 -13.54
N LYS A 57 -3.75 9.63 -13.53
CA LYS A 57 -4.67 9.50 -14.67
C LYS A 57 -4.05 10.10 -15.94
N GLY A 58 -3.90 9.26 -16.97
CA GLY A 58 -3.31 9.64 -18.26
C GLY A 58 -1.83 9.31 -18.38
N GLU A 59 -1.21 8.79 -17.32
CA GLU A 59 0.16 8.30 -17.29
C GLU A 59 0.22 6.77 -17.21
N LYS A 60 1.43 6.21 -17.35
CA LYS A 60 1.67 4.76 -17.17
C LYS A 60 1.21 4.34 -15.76
N GLY A 61 0.44 3.25 -15.67
CA GLY A 61 -0.09 2.76 -14.40
C GLY A 61 -1.32 3.51 -13.86
N GLY A 62 -1.78 4.58 -14.51
CA GLY A 62 -2.91 5.40 -14.05
C GLY A 62 -4.30 4.90 -14.42
N CYS A 63 -4.40 3.84 -15.23
CA CYS A 63 -5.67 3.15 -15.45
C CYS A 63 -6.08 2.39 -14.19
N MET A 64 -7.38 2.35 -13.89
CA MET A 64 -7.88 1.55 -12.78
C MET A 64 -7.71 0.07 -13.06
N VAL A 65 -7.44 -0.71 -12.00
CA VAL A 65 -7.49 -2.18 -12.05
C VAL A 65 -8.85 -2.64 -12.61
N HIS A 66 -8.85 -3.74 -13.36
CA HIS A 66 -9.96 -4.27 -14.18
C HIS A 66 -10.27 -3.53 -15.50
N ASN A 67 -9.59 -2.43 -15.80
CA ASN A 67 -9.69 -1.82 -17.14
C ASN A 67 -8.89 -2.66 -18.17
N PRO A 68 -9.41 -2.97 -19.38
CA PRO A 68 -8.66 -3.69 -20.42
C PRO A 68 -7.39 -3.00 -20.90
N GLY A 69 -7.31 -1.67 -20.76
CA GLY A 69 -6.11 -0.88 -21.04
C GLY A 69 -5.19 -0.69 -19.83
N TYR A 70 -5.41 -1.45 -18.74
CA TYR A 70 -4.51 -1.43 -17.60
C TYR A 70 -3.13 -1.94 -18.01
N ASP A 71 -2.12 -1.09 -17.82
CA ASP A 71 -0.71 -1.40 -18.00
C ASP A 71 0.03 -1.06 -16.70
N PHE A 72 0.72 -2.05 -16.13
CA PHE A 72 1.39 -1.91 -14.84
C PHE A 72 2.62 -1.00 -14.97
N ASN A 73 2.90 -0.18 -13.94
CA ASN A 73 4.07 0.68 -13.98
C ASN A 73 5.29 -0.02 -13.35
N ASP A 74 6.13 -0.64 -14.18
CA ASP A 74 7.34 -1.34 -13.70
C ASP A 74 8.30 -0.47 -12.88
N ASP A 75 8.27 0.86 -13.06
CA ASP A 75 9.15 1.78 -12.33
C ASP A 75 8.87 1.78 -10.82
N ILE A 76 7.66 1.36 -10.40
CA ILE A 76 7.28 1.29 -8.97
C ILE A 76 7.68 -0.02 -8.29
N ILE A 77 8.22 -1.01 -9.01
CA ILE A 77 8.62 -2.30 -8.44
C ILE A 77 9.65 -2.11 -7.33
N THR A 78 10.67 -1.28 -7.57
CA THR A 78 11.71 -1.03 -6.58
C THR A 78 11.17 -0.29 -5.35
N THR A 79 10.20 0.61 -5.53
CA THR A 79 9.52 1.30 -4.43
C THR A 79 8.77 0.31 -3.53
N GLY A 80 7.94 -0.55 -4.13
CA GLY A 80 7.19 -1.57 -3.38
C GLY A 80 8.11 -2.59 -2.70
N ALA A 81 9.11 -3.09 -3.41
CA ALA A 81 10.08 -4.04 -2.86
C ALA A 81 10.87 -3.44 -1.69
N THR A 82 11.28 -2.17 -1.79
CA THR A 82 12.00 -1.47 -0.72
C THR A 82 11.12 -1.35 0.52
N LEU A 83 9.86 -0.91 0.38
CA LEU A 83 8.96 -0.79 1.54
C LEU A 83 8.74 -2.14 2.22
N PHE A 84 8.47 -3.20 1.44
CA PHE A 84 8.24 -4.54 1.99
C PHE A 84 9.48 -5.10 2.70
N ALA A 85 10.66 -4.97 2.07
CA ALA A 85 11.92 -5.40 2.69
C ALA A 85 12.18 -4.66 4.01
N ARG A 86 12.00 -3.33 4.03
CA ARG A 86 12.17 -2.53 5.25
C ARG A 86 11.17 -2.91 6.33
N LEU A 87 9.91 -3.21 5.99
CA LEU A 87 8.89 -3.67 6.94
C LEU A 87 9.33 -4.98 7.61
N VAL A 88 9.74 -5.96 6.81
CA VAL A 88 10.23 -7.26 7.31
C VAL A 88 11.47 -7.07 8.19
N GLU A 89 12.46 -6.29 7.73
CA GLU A 89 13.67 -6.01 8.49
C GLU A 89 13.39 -5.33 9.83
N LYS A 90 12.46 -4.38 9.87
CA LYS A 90 12.13 -3.62 11.09
C LYS A 90 11.24 -4.42 12.05
N HIS A 91 10.42 -5.33 11.54
CA HIS A 91 9.52 -6.16 12.36
C HIS A 91 10.22 -7.41 12.92
N CYS A 92 11.14 -8.01 12.16
CA CYS A 92 11.76 -9.28 12.52
C CYS A 92 13.15 -9.17 13.18
N ARG A 93 13.69 -7.95 13.32
CA ARG A 93 14.91 -7.67 14.09
C ARG A 93 14.56 -7.11 15.45
#